data_AF-A0A931I9S8-F1
#
_entry.id   AF-A0A931I9S8-F1
#
_cell.length_a   1.000
_cell.length_b   1.000
_cell.length_c   1.000
_cell.angle_alpha   90.00
_cell.angle_beta   90.00
_cell.angle_gamma   90.00
#
_symmetry.space_group_name_H-M   'P 1'
#
loop_
_entity.id
_entity.type
_entity.pdbx_description
1 polymer ?
#
loop_
_entity_poly.entity_id
_entity_poly.type
_entity_poly.pdbx_seq_one_letter_code
_entity_poly.pdbx_strand_id
1 'polypeptide(L)'
;MSGREIIESVEFAGSQMVPRYTETEGGQLVTPEFLALIQNVLSGRLQEMPESEALDPEVKALAEELSVIHLPAWQRGAGTTADPTVTGIKQAARVAEYLVRRGVRVHPELEEIRWTPTPGGQPGAFDTGLHIHRDENGHWPVPDPDSFYDVDDIDVTQVEDGTWCAVHPRGLAFEAPTKSEAYAGMLAQLRVRIEQARSRRD
;
A
#
# COMPACT_ATOMS: atom_id res chain seq x y z
N MET A 1 32.86 42.98 -14.49
CA MET A 1 31.86 44.06 -14.29
C MET A 1 30.65 43.74 -15.15
N SER A 2 29.99 42.61 -14.89
CA SER A 2 28.58 42.51 -14.46
C SER A 2 27.59 43.37 -15.25
N GLY A 3 27.21 42.89 -16.43
CA GLY A 3 25.95 43.26 -17.06
C GLY A 3 24.79 42.66 -16.27
N ARG A 4 23.99 43.52 -15.64
CA ARG A 4 22.63 43.20 -15.22
C ARG A 4 21.71 44.07 -16.08
N GLU A 5 21.08 43.44 -17.07
CA GLU A 5 19.93 44.02 -17.73
C GLU A 5 18.84 44.24 -16.68
N ILE A 6 18.36 45.47 -16.62
CA ILE A 6 17.17 45.86 -15.87
C ILE A 6 15.99 45.29 -16.65
N ILE A 7 15.37 44.22 -16.15
CA ILE A 7 14.07 43.80 -16.66
C ILE A 7 13.05 44.78 -16.08
N GLU A 8 12.53 45.59 -16.98
CA GLU A 8 11.44 46.54 -16.81
C GLU A 8 10.32 45.94 -15.96
N SER A 9 10.13 46.49 -14.76
CA SER A 9 9.02 46.11 -13.88
C SER A 9 7.72 46.65 -14.46
N VAL A 10 6.91 45.78 -15.05
CA VAL A 10 5.54 46.11 -15.45
C VAL A 10 4.67 46.16 -14.19
N GLU A 11 4.38 47.37 -13.71
CA GLU A 11 3.37 47.59 -12.68
C GLU A 11 1.98 47.40 -13.27
N PHE A 12 1.31 46.30 -12.92
CA PHE A 12 -0.11 46.14 -13.19
C PHE A 12 -0.92 46.86 -12.11
N ALA A 13 -1.59 47.94 -12.51
CA ALA A 13 -2.52 48.67 -11.67
C ALA A 13 -3.69 47.77 -11.22
N GLY A 14 -3.93 47.73 -9.91
CA GLY A 14 -5.28 47.58 -9.35
C GLY A 14 -5.99 46.24 -9.56
N SER A 15 -5.48 45.17 -8.96
CA SER A 15 -6.35 44.17 -8.33
C SER A 15 -5.55 43.46 -7.24
N GLN A 16 -5.90 43.70 -5.96
CA GLN A 16 -5.52 42.76 -4.91
C GLN A 16 -6.27 41.45 -5.20
N MET A 17 -5.69 40.60 -6.04
CA MET A 17 -6.16 39.23 -6.18
C MET A 17 -5.91 38.57 -4.83
N VAL A 18 -6.99 38.25 -4.13
CA VAL A 18 -6.94 37.34 -2.98
C VAL A 18 -6.16 36.10 -3.45
N PRO A 19 -5.05 35.71 -2.80
CA PRO A 19 -4.28 34.57 -3.24
C PRO A 19 -5.19 33.35 -3.29
N ARG A 20 -5.37 32.81 -4.50
CA ARG A 20 -6.30 31.71 -4.79
C ARG A 20 -5.90 30.40 -4.08
N TYR A 21 -4.65 30.33 -3.66
CA TYR A 21 -4.04 29.22 -2.94
C TYR A 21 -3.11 29.74 -1.85
N THR A 22 -3.07 29.03 -0.73
CA THR A 22 -2.14 29.18 0.38
C THR A 22 -1.24 27.95 0.42
N GLU A 23 0.06 28.13 0.54
CA GLU A 23 1.01 27.02 0.69
C GLU A 23 1.00 26.50 2.13
N THR A 24 0.84 25.20 2.33
CA THR A 24 0.95 24.56 3.65
C THR A 24 2.42 24.35 4.02
N GLU A 25 2.71 24.05 5.30
CA GLU A 25 4.06 23.72 5.78
C GLU A 25 4.71 22.53 5.04
N GLY A 26 3.91 21.70 4.35
CA GLY A 26 4.36 20.62 3.49
C GLY A 26 4.53 20.97 2.01
N GLY A 27 4.48 22.25 1.63
CA GLY A 27 4.64 22.72 0.25
C GLY A 27 3.42 22.49 -0.65
N GLN A 28 2.24 22.18 -0.09
CA GLN A 28 1.02 21.97 -0.87
C GLN A 28 0.24 23.27 -1.03
N LEU A 29 -0.12 23.62 -2.26
CA LEU A 29 -1.01 24.74 -2.56
C LEU A 29 -2.47 24.34 -2.32
N VAL A 30 -3.10 24.91 -1.31
CA VAL A 30 -4.51 24.62 -0.93
C VAL A 30 -5.36 25.87 -0.99
N THR A 31 -6.64 25.76 -1.32
CA THR A 31 -7.52 26.94 -1.33
C THR A 31 -7.98 27.29 0.10
N PRO A 32 -8.37 28.55 0.36
CA PRO A 32 -8.94 28.94 1.64
C PRO A 32 -10.18 28.13 2.05
N GLU A 33 -10.99 27.69 1.10
CA GLU A 33 -12.17 26.85 1.35
C GLU A 33 -11.76 25.46 1.87
N PHE A 34 -10.66 24.91 1.37
CA PHE A 34 -10.12 23.64 1.85
C PHE A 34 -9.56 23.75 3.28
N LEU A 35 -8.92 24.87 3.60
CA LEU A 35 -8.48 25.14 4.97
C LEU A 35 -9.66 25.29 5.93
N ALA A 36 -10.73 25.97 5.50
CA ALA A 36 -11.96 26.09 6.27
C ALA A 36 -12.61 24.72 6.50
N LEU A 37 -12.61 23.83 5.49
CA LEU A 37 -13.07 22.46 5.62
C LEU A 37 -12.26 21.67 6.67
N ILE A 38 -10.93 21.75 6.64
CA ILE A 38 -10.06 21.09 7.63
C ILE A 38 -10.33 21.65 9.05
N GLN A 39 -10.47 22.96 9.19
CA GLN A 39 -10.80 23.58 10.48
C GLN A 39 -12.17 23.14 11.03
N ASN A 40 -13.16 22.95 10.15
CA ASN A 40 -14.48 22.42 10.53
C ASN A 40 -14.39 20.96 11.00
N VAL A 41 -13.56 20.13 10.35
CA VAL A 41 -13.29 18.75 10.77
C VAL A 41 -12.60 18.71 12.14
N LEU A 42 -11.57 19.53 12.35
CA LEU A 42 -10.82 19.57 13.62
C LEU A 42 -11.63 20.15 14.79
N SER A 43 -12.60 21.04 14.50
CA SER A 43 -13.48 21.63 15.52
C SER A 43 -14.70 20.77 15.86
N GLY A 44 -14.81 19.56 15.27
CA GLY A 44 -15.93 18.66 15.51
C GLY A 44 -17.26 19.15 14.92
N ARG A 45 -17.24 20.21 14.11
CA ARG A 45 -18.38 20.72 13.34
C ARG A 45 -18.30 20.18 11.93
N LEU A 46 -18.35 18.86 11.79
CA LEU A 46 -18.68 18.26 10.51
C LEU A 46 -20.09 18.72 10.17
N GLN A 47 -20.25 19.50 9.10
CA GLN A 47 -21.53 19.50 8.41
C GLN A 47 -21.83 18.04 8.09
N GLU A 48 -22.98 17.54 8.53
CA GLU A 48 -23.48 16.25 8.09
C GLU A 48 -23.42 16.28 6.57
N MET A 49 -22.50 15.48 6.00
CA MET A 49 -22.51 15.23 4.58
C MET A 49 -23.91 14.70 4.26
N PRO A 50 -24.56 15.16 3.19
CA PRO A 50 -25.80 14.53 2.76
C PRO A 50 -25.56 13.03 2.67
N GLU A 51 -26.27 12.26 3.49
CA GLU A 51 -26.28 10.81 3.40
C GLU A 51 -26.63 10.47 1.95
N SER A 52 -25.77 9.67 1.30
CA SER A 52 -26.01 9.09 -0.02
C SER A 52 -25.96 10.08 -1.21
N GLU A 53 -24.78 10.60 -1.53
CA GLU A 53 -24.34 10.41 -2.92
C GLU A 53 -23.76 9.00 -2.99
N ALA A 54 -24.58 8.04 -3.42
CA ALA A 54 -24.08 6.71 -3.73
C ALA A 54 -22.98 6.89 -4.79
N LEU A 55 -21.73 6.70 -4.38
CA LEU A 55 -20.61 6.76 -5.31
C LEU A 55 -20.86 5.76 -6.43
N ASP A 56 -20.57 6.19 -7.66
CA ASP A 56 -20.56 5.30 -8.81
C ASP A 56 -19.79 4.02 -8.46
N PRO A 57 -20.34 2.82 -8.73
CA PRO A 57 -19.66 1.55 -8.46
C PRO A 57 -18.21 1.51 -8.99
N GLU A 58 -17.93 2.12 -10.15
CA GLU A 58 -16.57 2.18 -10.71
C GLU A 58 -15.65 3.04 -9.85
N VAL A 59 -16.14 4.18 -9.35
CA VAL A 59 -15.40 5.07 -8.45
C VAL A 59 -15.14 4.39 -7.12
N LYS A 60 -16.13 3.66 -6.59
CA LYS A 60 -16.00 2.93 -5.34
C LYS A 60 -14.94 1.83 -5.45
N ALA A 61 -15.00 1.00 -6.49
CA ALA A 61 -14.04 -0.09 -6.68
C ALA A 61 -12.60 0.43 -6.80
N LEU A 62 -12.38 1.47 -7.62
CA LEU A 62 -11.07 2.08 -7.77
C LEU A 62 -10.62 2.79 -6.48
N ALA A 63 -11.53 3.40 -5.72
CA ALA A 63 -11.20 4.02 -4.43
C ALA A 63 -10.74 2.99 -3.40
N GLU A 64 -11.35 1.81 -3.37
CA GLU A 64 -10.94 0.72 -2.48
C GLU A 64 -9.51 0.26 -2.80
N GLU A 65 -9.17 0.08 -4.08
CA GLU A 65 -7.80 -0.27 -4.49
C GLU A 65 -6.78 0.83 -4.16
N LEU A 66 -7.12 2.10 -4.43
CA LEU A 66 -6.22 3.23 -4.15
C LEU A 66 -6.06 3.50 -2.64
N SER A 67 -6.98 3.00 -1.81
CA SER A 67 -6.89 3.14 -0.36
C SER A 67 -5.77 2.28 0.23
N VAL A 68 -5.57 1.07 -0.31
CA VAL A 68 -4.51 0.13 0.08
C VAL A 68 -3.94 -0.55 -1.18
N ILE A 69 -2.81 -0.03 -1.64
CA ILE A 69 -2.08 -0.49 -2.81
C ILE A 69 -0.95 -1.40 -2.35
N HIS A 70 -1.02 -2.68 -2.73
CA HIS A 70 0.03 -3.67 -2.50
C HIS A 70 1.00 -3.66 -3.68
N LEU A 71 2.20 -3.13 -3.48
CA LEU A 71 3.24 -3.07 -4.51
C LEU A 71 4.14 -4.31 -4.42
N PRO A 72 4.40 -5.01 -5.54
CA PRO A 72 5.32 -6.13 -5.55
C PRO A 72 6.75 -5.65 -5.33
N ALA A 73 7.66 -6.60 -5.08
CA ALA A 73 9.08 -6.32 -5.14
C ALA A 73 9.43 -5.71 -6.52
N TRP A 74 10.25 -4.67 -6.53
CA TRP A 74 10.61 -3.98 -7.76
C TRP A 74 12.12 -3.98 -7.96
N GLN A 75 12.55 -4.47 -9.12
CA GLN A 75 13.95 -4.44 -9.55
C GLN A 75 14.14 -3.40 -10.64
N ARG A 76 15.04 -2.44 -10.41
CA ARG A 76 15.44 -1.47 -11.44
C ARG A 76 16.76 -1.90 -12.08
N GLY A 77 16.68 -2.74 -13.11
CA GLY A 77 17.87 -3.21 -13.85
C GLY A 77 18.88 -3.95 -12.95
N ALA A 78 20.17 -3.84 -13.23
CA ALA A 78 21.26 -4.51 -12.49
C ALA A 78 21.59 -3.88 -11.11
N GLY A 79 20.58 -3.32 -10.42
CA GLY A 79 20.73 -2.57 -9.18
C GLY A 79 19.91 -3.13 -8.01
N THR A 80 19.70 -2.27 -7.00
CA THR A 80 19.00 -2.58 -5.75
C THR A 80 17.55 -3.02 -6.01
N THR A 81 17.14 -4.10 -5.33
CA THR A 81 15.75 -4.56 -5.29
C THR A 81 15.01 -3.80 -4.18
N ALA A 82 13.86 -3.23 -4.49
CA ALA A 82 12.93 -2.71 -3.49
C ALA A 82 12.01 -3.84 -3.01
N ASP A 83 11.88 -3.98 -1.71
CA ASP A 83 11.01 -4.99 -1.10
C ASP A 83 9.52 -4.69 -1.35
N PRO A 84 8.65 -5.73 -1.35
CA PRO A 84 7.21 -5.53 -1.42
C PRO A 84 6.75 -4.55 -0.34
N THR A 85 5.88 -3.61 -0.72
CA THR A 85 5.46 -2.52 0.17
C THR A 85 3.97 -2.26 0.03
N VAL A 86 3.32 -1.89 1.13
CA VAL A 86 1.93 -1.42 1.12
C VAL A 86 1.91 0.09 1.25
N THR A 87 1.17 0.75 0.37
CA THR A 87 0.96 2.21 0.39
C THR A 87 -0.51 2.55 0.22
N GLY A 88 -0.90 3.79 0.49
CA GLY A 88 -2.29 4.21 0.40
C GLY A 88 -2.43 5.69 0.08
N ILE A 89 -3.49 6.04 -0.64
CA ILE A 89 -3.81 7.42 -1.02
C ILE A 89 -4.88 7.96 -0.05
N LYS A 90 -4.53 8.95 0.77
CA LYS A 90 -5.43 9.54 1.79
C LYS A 90 -6.75 10.09 1.23
N GLN A 91 -6.79 10.46 -0.05
CA GLN A 91 -8.00 10.95 -0.76
C GLN A 91 -8.41 10.00 -1.89
N ALA A 92 -8.27 8.68 -1.69
CA ALA A 92 -8.51 7.65 -2.70
C ALA A 92 -9.84 7.84 -3.46
N ALA A 93 -10.95 8.13 -2.77
CA ALA A 93 -12.25 8.38 -3.41
C ALA A 93 -12.24 9.56 -4.39
N ARG A 94 -11.65 10.69 -3.99
CA ARG A 94 -11.54 11.89 -4.84
C ARG A 94 -10.62 11.64 -6.04
N VAL A 95 -9.53 10.90 -5.83
CA VAL A 95 -8.61 10.53 -6.91
C VAL A 95 -9.29 9.55 -7.89
N ALA A 96 -10.00 8.55 -7.38
CA ALA A 96 -10.75 7.59 -8.17
C ALA A 96 -11.82 8.29 -9.03
N GLU A 97 -12.59 9.21 -8.45
CA GLU A 97 -13.59 9.99 -9.18
C GLU A 97 -12.95 10.79 -10.33
N TYR A 98 -11.82 11.45 -10.07
CA TYR A 98 -11.07 12.16 -11.09
C TYR A 98 -10.56 11.24 -12.22
N LEU A 99 -10.02 10.07 -11.88
CA LEU A 99 -9.52 9.10 -12.87
C LEU A 99 -10.64 8.52 -13.72
N VAL A 100 -11.78 8.15 -13.12
CA VAL A 100 -12.96 7.66 -13.83
C VAL A 100 -13.49 8.74 -14.79
N ARG A 101 -13.57 10.00 -14.35
CA ARG A 101 -13.95 11.14 -15.21
C ARG A 101 -12.97 11.39 -16.36
N ARG A 102 -11.69 11.05 -16.18
CA ARG A 102 -10.68 11.08 -17.25
C ARG A 102 -10.78 9.92 -18.23
N GLY A 103 -11.68 8.96 -17.99
CA GLY A 103 -11.85 7.78 -18.82
C GLY A 103 -11.00 6.58 -18.41
N VAL A 104 -10.36 6.59 -17.24
CA VAL A 104 -9.69 5.40 -16.70
C VAL A 104 -10.75 4.36 -16.33
N ARG A 105 -10.53 3.12 -16.74
CA ARG A 105 -11.40 1.98 -16.45
C ARG A 105 -10.55 0.77 -16.04
N VAL A 106 -11.09 -0.04 -15.14
CA VAL A 106 -10.49 -1.30 -14.73
C VAL A 106 -11.06 -2.39 -15.61
N HIS A 107 -10.16 -3.12 -16.28
CA HIS A 107 -10.48 -4.21 -17.19
C HIS A 107 -9.83 -5.49 -16.65
N PRO A 108 -10.57 -6.32 -15.88
CA PRO A 108 -10.00 -7.52 -15.25
C PRO A 108 -9.37 -8.51 -16.24
N GLU A 109 -9.81 -8.49 -17.49
CA GLU A 109 -9.25 -9.26 -18.60
C GLU A 109 -7.82 -8.83 -18.99
N LEU A 110 -7.43 -7.58 -18.70
CA LEU A 110 -6.10 -7.04 -18.96
C LEU A 110 -5.16 -7.12 -17.75
N GLU A 111 -5.63 -7.66 -16.61
CA GLU A 111 -4.77 -7.89 -15.45
C GLU A 111 -3.69 -8.94 -15.78
N GLU A 112 -2.43 -8.53 -15.67
CA GLU A 112 -1.24 -9.38 -15.81
C GLU A 112 -0.75 -9.93 -14.45
N ILE A 113 -1.09 -9.23 -13.37
CA ILE A 113 -0.68 -9.54 -12.00
C ILE A 113 -1.84 -9.26 -11.06
N ARG A 114 -1.98 -10.09 -10.03
CA ARG A 114 -3.02 -9.95 -9.02
C ARG A 114 -2.43 -10.17 -7.64
N TRP A 115 -2.74 -9.26 -6.71
CA TRP A 115 -2.42 -9.50 -5.30
C TRP A 115 -3.45 -10.44 -4.67
N THR A 116 -2.97 -11.36 -3.86
CA THR A 116 -3.77 -12.29 -3.06
C THR A 116 -3.34 -12.20 -1.60
N PRO A 117 -4.29 -12.24 -0.66
CA PRO A 117 -3.96 -12.19 0.75
C PRO A 117 -3.19 -13.43 1.20
N THR A 118 -2.49 -13.29 2.32
CA THR A 118 -1.75 -14.38 2.95
C THR A 118 -2.68 -15.59 3.18
N PRO A 119 -2.32 -16.80 2.69
CA PRO A 119 -3.09 -18.01 2.93
C PRO A 119 -3.35 -18.24 4.43
N GLY A 120 -4.62 -18.33 4.82
CA GLY A 120 -5.05 -18.51 6.21
C GLY A 120 -4.97 -17.25 7.09
N GLY A 121 -4.43 -16.13 6.58
CA GLY A 121 -4.40 -14.83 7.25
C GLY A 121 -5.77 -14.13 7.22
N GLN A 122 -5.95 -13.13 8.10
CA GLN A 122 -6.99 -12.13 7.88
C GLN A 122 -6.42 -11.07 6.93
N PRO A 123 -7.12 -10.73 5.82
CA PRO A 123 -6.69 -9.63 4.96
C PRO A 123 -6.66 -8.35 5.79
N GLY A 124 -5.49 -7.73 5.89
CA GLY A 124 -5.27 -6.50 6.64
C GLY A 124 -4.47 -5.51 5.81
N ALA A 125 -4.53 -4.23 6.19
CA ALA A 125 -3.85 -3.15 5.46
C ALA A 125 -2.30 -3.25 5.46
N PHE A 126 -1.73 -4.21 6.18
CA PHE A 126 -0.30 -4.50 6.23
C PHE A 126 0.01 -5.94 5.81
N ASP A 127 -0.96 -6.65 5.22
CA ASP A 127 -0.72 -7.97 4.68
C ASP A 127 0.17 -7.86 3.45
N THR A 128 1.34 -8.50 3.48
CA THR A 128 2.27 -8.49 2.35
C THR A 128 1.85 -9.48 1.27
N GLY A 129 0.99 -10.45 1.59
CA GLY A 129 0.36 -11.40 0.66
C GLY A 129 1.29 -11.98 -0.42
N LEU A 130 0.72 -12.25 -1.58
CA LEU A 130 1.44 -12.65 -2.80
C LEU A 130 0.88 -11.97 -4.02
N HIS A 131 1.77 -11.54 -4.90
CA HIS A 131 1.41 -11.23 -6.27
C HIS A 131 1.54 -12.48 -7.14
N ILE A 132 0.43 -12.90 -7.73
CA ILE A 132 0.35 -14.03 -8.65
C ILE A 132 0.21 -13.55 -10.09
N HIS A 133 0.67 -14.37 -11.01
CA HIS A 133 0.53 -14.18 -12.45
C HIS A 133 -0.38 -15.26 -13.04
N ARG A 134 -0.97 -14.97 -14.20
CA ARG A 134 -1.72 -15.99 -14.94
C ARG A 134 -0.79 -17.14 -15.33
N ASP A 135 -1.29 -18.37 -15.22
CA ASP A 135 -0.60 -19.56 -15.69
C ASP A 135 -0.64 -19.65 -17.23
N GLU A 136 -0.02 -20.71 -17.79
CA GLU A 136 0.01 -20.97 -19.23
C GLU A 136 -1.40 -21.14 -19.85
N ASN A 137 -2.41 -21.45 -19.03
CA ASN A 137 -3.80 -21.60 -19.45
C ASN A 137 -4.61 -20.31 -19.26
N GLY A 138 -4.00 -19.22 -18.78
CA GLY A 138 -4.65 -17.94 -18.53
C GLY A 138 -5.42 -17.88 -17.20
N HIS A 139 -5.33 -18.88 -16.33
CA HIS A 139 -5.99 -18.91 -15.03
C HIS A 139 -5.13 -18.27 -13.95
N TRP A 140 -5.78 -17.77 -12.89
CA TRP A 140 -5.11 -17.30 -11.69
C TRP A 140 -4.85 -18.49 -10.77
N PRO A 141 -3.58 -18.94 -10.59
CA PRO A 141 -3.29 -20.07 -9.73
C PRO A 141 -3.61 -19.70 -8.28
N VAL A 142 -4.19 -20.64 -7.55
CA VAL A 142 -4.41 -20.48 -6.11
C VAL A 142 -3.06 -20.73 -5.41
N PRO A 143 -2.51 -19.77 -4.63
CA PRO A 143 -1.18 -19.94 -4.04
C PRO A 143 -1.11 -21.14 -3.12
N ASP A 144 -0.25 -22.12 -3.38
CA ASP A 144 -0.10 -23.28 -2.52
C ASP A 144 0.46 -22.89 -1.13
N PRO A 145 -0.19 -23.25 0.00
CA PRO A 145 0.28 -22.85 1.32
C PRO A 145 1.69 -23.34 1.64
N ASP A 146 2.07 -24.53 1.18
CA ASP A 146 3.40 -25.09 1.41
C ASP A 146 4.46 -24.29 0.65
N SER A 147 4.16 -23.88 -0.59
CA SER A 147 5.00 -22.97 -1.36
C SER A 147 5.06 -21.54 -0.78
N PHE A 148 4.01 -21.09 -0.08
CA PHE A 148 4.00 -19.75 0.56
C PHE A 148 4.77 -19.71 1.89
N TYR A 149 4.68 -20.79 2.66
CA TYR A 149 5.36 -21.00 3.94
C TYR A 149 6.55 -21.96 3.74
N ASP A 150 7.44 -21.62 2.80
CA ASP A 150 8.57 -22.47 2.43
C ASP A 150 9.56 -22.63 3.59
N VAL A 151 9.84 -23.87 3.96
CA VAL A 151 10.77 -24.18 5.04
C VAL A 151 12.21 -23.80 4.70
N ASP A 152 12.54 -23.74 3.41
CA ASP A 152 13.87 -23.37 2.93
C ASP A 152 14.14 -21.86 3.10
N ASP A 153 13.09 -21.05 3.31
CA ASP A 153 13.19 -19.61 3.59
C ASP A 153 13.49 -19.30 5.08
N ILE A 154 13.61 -20.29 5.95
CA ILE A 154 13.93 -20.07 7.37
C ILE A 154 15.40 -19.67 7.52
N ASP A 155 15.64 -18.45 8.02
CA ASP A 155 16.95 -18.03 8.49
C ASP A 155 17.08 -18.25 10.01
N VAL A 156 18.22 -18.76 10.46
CA VAL A 156 18.47 -19.03 11.88
C VAL A 156 19.80 -18.43 12.32
N THR A 157 19.71 -17.41 13.15
CA THR A 157 20.86 -16.62 13.63
C THR A 157 20.93 -16.66 15.15
N GLN A 158 22.13 -16.46 15.69
CA GLN A 158 22.33 -16.32 17.13
C GLN A 158 22.28 -14.83 17.50
N VAL A 159 21.49 -14.48 18.52
CA VAL A 159 21.38 -13.12 19.05
C VAL A 159 22.40 -12.86 20.16
N GLU A 160 22.57 -11.59 20.55
CA GLU A 160 23.66 -11.14 21.45
C GLU A 160 23.65 -11.79 22.84
N ASP A 161 22.48 -12.23 23.32
CA ASP A 161 22.31 -12.88 24.62
C ASP A 161 22.67 -14.39 24.61
N GLY A 162 23.06 -14.92 23.44
CA GLY A 162 23.40 -16.32 23.22
C GLY A 162 22.22 -17.21 22.80
N THR A 163 20.99 -16.68 22.78
CA THR A 163 19.78 -17.35 22.29
C THR A 163 19.83 -17.48 20.76
N TRP A 164 19.12 -18.46 20.21
CA TRP A 164 18.95 -18.65 18.77
C TRP A 164 17.58 -18.16 18.32
N CYS A 165 17.53 -17.37 17.26
CA CYS A 165 16.31 -16.86 16.65
C CYS A 165 16.16 -17.42 15.24
N ALA A 166 15.05 -18.11 14.98
CA ALA A 166 14.63 -18.51 13.65
C ALA A 166 13.60 -17.50 13.13
N VAL A 167 13.81 -16.99 11.91
CA VAL A 167 12.94 -15.98 11.27
C VAL A 167 12.55 -16.48 9.89
N HIS A 168 11.29 -16.27 9.53
CA HIS A 168 10.77 -16.50 8.19
C HIS A 168 10.37 -15.15 7.58
N PRO A 169 10.57 -14.91 6.27
CA PRO A 169 10.22 -13.64 5.59
C PRO A 169 8.72 -13.27 5.62
N ARG A 170 7.88 -14.15 6.19
CA ARG A 170 6.43 -13.94 6.37
C ARG A 170 6.09 -13.38 7.75
N GLY A 171 7.06 -12.76 8.42
CA GLY A 171 6.88 -12.12 9.72
C GLY A 171 6.70 -13.10 10.87
N LEU A 172 7.20 -14.34 10.74
CA LEU A 172 7.24 -15.32 11.82
C LEU A 172 8.63 -15.31 12.44
N ALA A 173 8.68 -15.38 13.77
CA ALA A 173 9.91 -15.52 14.52
C ALA A 173 9.72 -16.51 15.68
N PHE A 174 10.77 -17.23 16.02
CA PHE A 174 10.79 -18.12 17.18
C PHE A 174 12.19 -18.16 17.80
N GLU A 175 12.26 -18.01 19.12
CA GLU A 175 13.50 -17.96 19.87
C GLU A 175 13.64 -19.18 20.78
N ALA A 176 14.84 -19.74 20.87
CA ALA A 176 15.13 -20.88 21.73
C ALA A 176 16.61 -20.94 22.16
N PRO A 177 16.93 -21.66 23.25
CA PRO A 177 18.31 -21.79 23.74
C PRO A 177 19.28 -22.44 22.74
N THR A 178 18.80 -23.26 21.80
CA THR A 178 19.64 -23.94 20.80
C THR A 178 19.14 -23.72 19.37
N LYS A 179 20.07 -23.78 18.40
CA LYS A 179 19.75 -23.65 16.96
C LYS A 179 18.67 -24.64 16.51
N SER A 180 18.79 -25.90 16.95
CA SER A 180 17.85 -26.97 16.61
C SER A 180 16.46 -26.74 17.18
N GLU A 181 16.35 -26.23 18.42
CA GLU A 181 15.05 -25.91 19.03
C GLU A 181 14.40 -24.70 18.35
N ALA A 182 15.19 -23.69 17.98
CA ALA A 182 14.68 -22.52 17.27
C ALA A 182 14.08 -22.93 15.91
N TYR A 183 14.81 -23.75 15.15
CA TYR A 183 14.35 -24.28 13.87
C TYR A 183 13.13 -25.20 14.03
N ALA A 184 13.14 -26.12 15.01
CA ALA A 184 12.01 -27.02 15.25
C ALA A 184 10.73 -26.26 15.67
N GLY A 185 10.86 -25.21 16.49
CA GLY A 185 9.74 -24.36 16.87
C GLY A 185 9.18 -23.57 15.69
N MET A 186 10.05 -23.06 14.80
CA MET A 186 9.63 -22.42 13.55
C MET A 186 8.85 -23.40 12.64
N LEU A 187 9.38 -24.60 12.42
CA LEU A 187 8.70 -25.64 11.63
C LEU A 187 7.31 -25.98 12.20
N ALA A 188 7.19 -26.07 13.53
CA ALA A 188 5.90 -26.30 14.17
C ALA A 188 4.91 -25.16 13.90
N GLN A 189 5.36 -23.90 13.94
CA GLN A 189 4.52 -22.75 13.59
C GLN A 189 4.09 -22.78 12.12
N LEU A 190 5.02 -23.01 11.19
CA LEU A 190 4.71 -23.09 9.75
C LEU A 190 3.69 -24.20 9.47
N ARG A 191 3.86 -25.37 10.07
CA ARG A 191 2.91 -26.47 9.94
C ARG A 191 1.50 -26.08 10.38
N VAL A 192 1.36 -25.43 11.53
CA VAL A 192 0.06 -24.95 12.01
C VAL A 192 -0.55 -23.94 11.02
N ARG A 193 0.25 -23.04 10.46
CA ARG A 193 -0.22 -22.06 9.46
C ARG A 193 -0.67 -22.72 8.16
N ILE A 194 0.10 -23.70 7.66
CA ILE A 194 -0.25 -24.48 6.46
C ILE A 194 -1.56 -25.25 6.69
N GLU A 195 -1.70 -25.92 7.82
CA GLU A 195 -2.92 -26.66 8.17
C GLU A 195 -4.14 -25.72 8.29
N GLN A 196 -3.98 -24.54 8.89
CA GLN A 196 -5.01 -23.50 8.94
C GLN A 196 -5.38 -22.96 7.55
N ALA A 197 -4.40 -22.74 6.68
CA ALA A 197 -4.62 -22.27 5.32
C ALA A 197 -5.35 -23.31 4.46
N ARG A 198 -5.03 -24.60 4.64
CA ARG A 198 -5.71 -25.72 3.97
C ARG A 198 -7.15 -25.90 4.45
N SER A 199 -7.38 -25.89 5.77
CA SER A 199 -8.71 -26.11 6.35
C SER A 199 -9.73 -25.01 6.08
N ARG A 200 -9.30 -23.82 5.64
CA ARG A 200 -10.20 -22.74 5.18
C ARG A 200 -10.54 -22.81 3.69
N ARG A 201 -9.97 -23.76 2.94
CA ARG A 201 -10.30 -23.98 1.52
C ARG A 201 -11.50 -24.89 1.31
N ASP A 202 -11.78 -25.74 2.29
CA ASP A 202 -12.93 -26.65 2.32
C ASP A 202 -14.16 -25.96 2.93
#